data_AF-A0AA43LVF4-F1
#
_entry.id   AF-A0AA43LVF4-F1
#
_cell.length_a   1.000
_cell.length_b   1.000
_cell.length_c   1.000
_cell.angle_alpha   90.00
_cell.angle_beta   90.00
_cell.angle_gamma   90.00
#
_symmetry.space_group_name_H-M   'P 1'
#
loop_
_entity.id
_entity.type
_entity.pdbx_description
1 polymer ?
#
loop_
_entity_poly.entity_id
_entity_poly.type
_entity_poly.pdbx_seq_one_letter_code
_entity_poly.pdbx_strand_id
1 'polypeptide(L)'
;MIKKYADRFMLSTDSGYGLDGGEWKAIEAMYRMLYLIDDPETARKISRDNLMSLIQAQPATETQLKAVSELEKSTGKSYGDNLSKLEAGKILAQAGKR
;
A
#
# COMPACT_ATOMS: atom_id res chain seq x y z
N MET A 1 21.56 -8.82 8.01
CA MET A 1 21.16 -7.43 7.68
C MET A 1 19.67 -7.21 7.85
N ILE A 2 18.81 -7.90 7.09
CA ILE A 2 17.35 -7.72 7.15
C ILE A 2 16.79 -7.93 8.57
N LYS A 3 17.13 -9.03 9.26
CA LYS A 3 16.70 -9.26 10.65
C LYS A 3 17.13 -8.15 11.62
N LYS A 4 18.31 -7.57 11.43
CA LYS A 4 18.88 -6.55 12.33
C LYS A 4 18.23 -5.17 12.15
N TYR A 5 17.77 -4.85 10.94
CA TYR A 5 17.20 -3.56 10.57
C TYR A 5 15.83 -3.72 9.89
N ALA A 6 15.01 -4.61 10.44
CA ALA A 6 13.78 -5.05 9.80
C ALA A 6 12.79 -3.91 9.54
N ASP A 7 12.85 -2.84 10.33
CA ASP A 7 12.07 -1.60 10.21
C ASP A 7 12.42 -0.75 8.98
N ARG A 8 13.55 -1.02 8.32
CA ARG A 8 14.06 -0.22 7.19
C ARG A 8 13.88 -0.88 5.83
N PHE A 9 13.35 -2.10 5.80
CA PHE A 9 13.16 -2.87 4.56
C PHE A 9 11.68 -3.00 4.21
N MET A 10 11.38 -2.91 2.93
CA MET A 10 10.07 -3.24 2.36
C MET A 10 10.28 -4.04 1.09
N LEU A 11 9.38 -4.97 0.81
CA LEU A 11 9.38 -5.67 -0.46
C LEU A 11 8.47 -4.96 -1.46
N SER A 12 8.96 -4.82 -2.67
CA SER A 12 8.22 -4.34 -3.84
C SER A 12 8.64 -5.19 -5.03
N THR A 13 7.72 -5.48 -5.95
CA THR A 13 8.04 -6.23 -7.16
C THR A 13 8.84 -5.38 -8.14
N ASP A 14 8.59 -4.06 -8.17
CA ASP A 14 9.08 -3.11 -9.18
C ASP A 14 9.06 -3.71 -10.60
N SER A 15 8.07 -4.57 -10.87
CA SER A 15 8.09 -5.41 -12.05
C SER A 15 7.74 -4.58 -13.27
N GLY A 16 8.71 -4.43 -14.17
CA GLY A 16 8.54 -3.71 -15.43
C GLY A 16 7.47 -4.35 -16.32
N TYR A 17 6.67 -3.51 -16.97
CA TYR A 17 5.68 -3.92 -17.94
C TYR A 17 6.34 -4.56 -19.18
N GLY A 18 5.82 -5.68 -19.67
CA GLY A 18 6.28 -6.35 -20.90
C GLY A 18 7.37 -7.42 -20.70
N LEU A 19 7.76 -7.74 -19.46
CA LEU A 19 8.67 -8.85 -19.18
C LEU A 19 7.90 -10.17 -19.05
N ASP A 20 8.37 -11.21 -19.74
CA ASP A 20 7.72 -12.52 -19.74
C ASP A 20 7.77 -13.18 -18.34
N GLY A 21 6.58 -13.46 -17.80
CA GLY A 21 6.39 -13.90 -16.41
C GLY A 21 6.74 -12.85 -15.34
N GLY A 22 6.90 -11.57 -15.72
CA GLY A 22 7.40 -10.46 -14.90
C GLY A 22 6.93 -10.42 -13.45
N GLU A 23 5.76 -9.84 -13.19
CA GLU A 23 5.23 -9.65 -11.82
C GLU A 23 5.13 -10.97 -11.04
N TRP A 24 4.70 -12.06 -11.70
CA TRP A 24 4.55 -13.37 -11.07
C TRP A 24 5.87 -13.94 -10.55
N LYS A 25 6.96 -13.84 -11.33
CA LYS A 25 8.30 -14.27 -10.89
C LYS A 25 8.81 -13.42 -9.73
N ALA A 26 8.52 -12.11 -9.73
CA ALA A 26 8.88 -11.23 -8.63
C ALA A 26 8.12 -11.61 -7.34
N ILE A 27 6.82 -11.87 -7.43
CA ILE A 27 6.00 -12.35 -6.30
C ILE A 27 6.56 -13.69 -5.79
N GLU A 28 6.87 -14.64 -6.67
CA GLU A 28 7.43 -15.92 -6.28
C GLU A 28 8.77 -15.77 -5.54
N ALA A 29 9.67 -14.94 -6.06
CA ALA A 29 10.94 -14.64 -5.41
C ALA A 29 10.76 -14.02 -4.03
N MET A 30 9.77 -13.13 -3.87
CA MET A 30 9.41 -12.55 -2.57
C MET A 30 8.96 -13.63 -1.58
N TYR A 31 8.11 -14.57 -1.97
CA TYR A 31 7.68 -15.68 -1.09
C TYR A 31 8.85 -16.58 -0.69
N ARG A 32 9.75 -16.92 -1.63
CA ARG A 32 10.96 -17.71 -1.34
C ARG A 32 11.88 -16.98 -0.35
N MET A 33 12.05 -15.67 -0.51
CA MET A 33 12.82 -14.85 0.42
C MET A 33 12.21 -14.82 1.82
N LEU A 34 10.88 -14.65 1.91
CA LEU A 34 10.17 -14.67 3.20
C LEU A 34 10.31 -16.03 3.89
N TYR A 35 10.27 -17.13 3.13
CA TYR A 35 10.53 -18.47 3.65
C TYR A 35 11.94 -18.61 4.23
N LEU A 36 12.96 -18.10 3.52
CA LEU A 36 14.36 -18.15 3.96
C LEU A 36 14.66 -17.26 5.18
N ILE A 37 13.86 -16.23 5.43
CA ILE A 37 14.02 -15.38 6.61
C ILE A 37 13.76 -16.18 7.89
N ASP A 38 12.87 -17.17 7.86
CA ASP A 38 12.58 -18.07 8.99
C ASP A 38 12.42 -17.30 10.32
N ASP A 39 11.67 -16.21 10.24
CA ASP A 39 11.28 -15.37 11.37
C ASP A 39 9.95 -14.68 11.02
N PRO A 40 8.82 -15.15 11.57
CA PRO A 40 7.50 -14.63 11.25
C PRO A 40 7.35 -13.13 11.54
N GLU A 41 8.03 -12.61 12.56
CA GLU A 41 7.91 -11.19 12.91
C GLU A 41 8.61 -10.31 11.86
N THR A 42 9.85 -10.64 11.51
CA THR A 42 10.58 -9.94 10.44
C THR A 42 9.85 -10.08 9.10
N ALA A 43 9.35 -11.27 8.77
CA ALA A 43 8.61 -11.51 7.54
C ALA A 43 7.35 -10.61 7.44
N ARG A 44 6.58 -10.48 8.52
CA ARG A 44 5.41 -9.60 8.58
C ARG A 44 5.78 -8.11 8.45
N LYS A 45 6.87 -7.68 9.11
CA LYS A 45 7.36 -6.30 9.05
C LYS A 45 7.67 -5.86 7.62
N ILE A 46 8.51 -6.63 6.91
CA ILE A 46 9.01 -6.23 5.59
C ILE A 46 8.00 -6.47 4.46
N SER A 47 7.09 -7.43 4.62
CA SER A 47 6.06 -7.71 3.61
C SER A 47 4.86 -6.76 3.67
N ARG A 48 4.61 -6.16 4.83
CA ARG A 48 3.39 -5.37 5.05
C ARG A 48 3.58 -4.17 5.97
N ASP A 49 3.98 -4.40 7.21
CA ASP A 49 3.74 -3.40 8.27
C ASP A 49 4.52 -2.11 8.06
N ASN A 50 5.76 -2.20 7.54
CA ASN A 50 6.57 -1.02 7.25
C ASN A 50 5.92 -0.15 6.17
N LEU A 51 5.45 -0.75 5.06
CA LEU A 51 4.77 -0.03 3.99
C LEU A 51 3.44 0.56 4.48
N MET A 52 2.67 -0.20 5.25
CA MET A 52 1.40 0.27 5.81
C MET A 52 1.59 1.44 6.76
N SER A 53 2.64 1.42 7.58
CA SER A 53 2.97 2.52 8.48
C SER A 53 3.28 3.81 7.71
N LEU A 54 4.03 3.69 6.60
CA LEU A 54 4.28 4.83 5.71
C LEU A 54 2.99 5.34 5.07
N ILE A 55 2.14 4.46 4.53
CA ILE A 55 0.88 4.85 3.89
C ILE A 55 -0.04 5.56 4.89
N GLN A 56 -0.13 5.07 6.13
CA GLN A 56 -0.97 5.64 7.17
C GLN A 56 -0.48 7.00 7.68
N ALA A 57 0.83 7.22 7.71
CA ALA A 57 1.41 8.49 8.14
C ALA A 57 1.30 9.60 7.07
N GLN A 58 1.02 9.25 5.81
CA GLN A 58 0.94 10.24 4.73
C GLN A 58 -0.44 10.90 4.68
N PRO A 59 -0.50 12.24 4.55
CA PRO A 59 -1.75 12.91 4.21
C PRO A 59 -2.27 12.42 2.85
N ALA A 60 -3.57 12.55 2.63
CA ALA A 60 -4.17 12.28 1.34
C ALA A 60 -3.51 13.15 0.26
N THR A 61 -3.29 12.57 -0.92
CA THR A 61 -2.71 13.33 -2.02
C THR A 61 -3.72 14.34 -2.56
N GLU A 62 -3.25 15.41 -3.21
CA GLU A 62 -4.13 16.41 -3.83
C GLU A 62 -5.13 15.76 -4.80
N THR A 63 -4.69 14.75 -5.56
CA THR A 63 -5.56 13.96 -6.45
C THR A 63 -6.67 13.24 -5.69
N GLN A 64 -6.33 12.60 -4.55
CA GLN A 64 -7.32 11.92 -3.72
C GLN A 64 -8.30 12.92 -3.09
N LEU A 65 -7.81 14.04 -2.57
CA LEU A 65 -8.64 15.10 -1.98
C LEU A 65 -9.62 15.68 -3.01
N LYS A 66 -9.15 15.93 -4.23
CA LYS A 66 -10.01 16.40 -5.34
C LYS A 66 -11.11 15.39 -5.66
N ALA A 67 -10.75 14.11 -5.80
CA ALA A 67 -11.71 13.05 -6.09
C ALA A 67 -12.73 12.87 -4.95
N VAL A 68 -12.30 12.98 -3.69
CA VAL A 68 -13.21 12.96 -2.53
C VAL A 68 -14.15 14.16 -2.57
N SER A 69 -13.66 15.38 -2.83
CA SER A 69 -14.52 16.57 -2.93
C SER A 69 -15.57 16.46 -4.05
N GLU A 70 -15.22 15.87 -5.19
CA GLU A 70 -16.19 15.58 -6.26
C GLU A 70 -17.24 14.55 -5.83
N LEU A 71 -16.83 13.53 -5.08
CA LEU A 71 -17.74 12.55 -4.47
C LEU A 71 -18.67 13.20 -3.43
N GLU A 72 -18.18 14.14 -2.63
CA GLU A 72 -18.99 14.89 -1.67
C GLU A 72 -20.08 15.70 -2.38
N LYS A 73 -19.71 16.42 -3.45
CA LYS A 73 -20.66 17.20 -4.26
C LYS A 73 -21.74 16.34 -4.89
N SER A 74 -21.40 15.15 -5.38
CA SER A 74 -22.35 14.24 -6.04
C SER A 74 -23.27 13.50 -5.06
N THR A 75 -22.81 13.23 -3.84
CA THR A 75 -23.56 12.42 -2.86
C THR A 75 -24.19 13.24 -1.73
N GLY A 76 -23.78 14.50 -1.56
CA GLY A 76 -24.17 15.36 -0.44
C GLY A 76 -23.59 14.93 0.91
N LYS A 77 -22.72 13.93 0.95
CA LYS A 77 -22.02 13.48 2.17
C LYS A 77 -20.73 14.26 2.34
N SER A 78 -20.35 14.55 3.59
CA SER A 78 -19.02 15.07 3.93
C SER A 78 -18.15 13.96 4.53
N TYR A 79 -16.89 13.92 4.12
CA TYR A 79 -15.89 12.97 4.60
C TYR A 79 -14.75 13.64 5.39
N GLY A 80 -14.68 14.98 5.41
CA GLY A 80 -13.76 15.77 6.22
C GLY A 80 -12.48 16.22 5.49
N ASP A 81 -11.79 17.23 6.04
CA ASP A 81 -10.73 17.96 5.34
C ASP A 81 -9.31 17.41 5.56
N ASN A 82 -9.08 16.63 6.63
CA ASN A 82 -7.76 16.14 7.03
C ASN A 82 -7.67 14.61 6.94
N LEU A 83 -7.88 14.08 5.73
CA LEU A 83 -7.83 12.65 5.47
C LEU A 83 -6.38 12.17 5.31
N SER A 84 -6.08 11.00 5.87
CA SER A 84 -4.89 10.24 5.48
C SER A 84 -5.04 9.62 4.09
N LYS A 85 -3.92 9.29 3.46
CA LYS A 85 -3.89 8.57 2.16
C LYS A 85 -4.71 7.28 2.18
N LEU A 86 -4.69 6.57 3.31
CA LEU A 86 -5.44 5.33 3.49
C LEU A 86 -6.96 5.59 3.57
N GLU A 87 -7.39 6.59 4.33
CA GLU A 87 -8.81 6.92 4.50
C GLU A 87 -9.42 7.38 3.18
N ALA A 88 -8.77 8.33 2.50
CA ALA A 88 -9.22 8.80 1.19
C ALA A 88 -9.28 7.65 0.17
N GLY A 89 -8.28 6.77 0.16
CA GLY A 89 -8.28 5.57 -0.70
C GLY A 89 -9.46 4.62 -0.42
N LYS A 90 -9.81 4.39 0.85
CA LYS A 90 -10.96 3.55 1.22
C LYS A 90 -12.29 4.16 0.79
N ILE A 91 -12.48 5.47 0.99
CA ILE A 91 -13.69 6.19 0.59
C ILE A 91 -13.91 6.03 -0.92
N LEU A 92 -12.89 6.32 -1.72
CA LEU A 92 -12.96 6.25 -3.18
C LEU A 92 -13.20 4.81 -3.68
N ALA A 93 -12.51 3.82 -3.09
CA ALA A 93 -12.70 2.42 -3.46
C ALA A 93 -14.11 1.90 -3.13
N GLN A 94 -14.73 2.34 -2.03
CA GLN A 94 -16.10 1.98 -1.70
C GLN A 94 -17.12 2.63 -2.64
N ALA A 95 -16.87 3.88 -3.07
CA ALA A 95 -17.73 4.58 -4.01
C ALA A 95 -17.74 3.93 -5.40
N GLY A 96 -16.57 3.44 -5.88
CA GLY A 96 -16.42 2.79 -7.18
C GLY A 96 -16.91 1.34 -7.27
N LYS A 97 -17.36 0.73 -6.17
CA LYS A 97 -17.95 -0.62 -6.14
C LYS A 97 -19.46 -0.64 -6.42
N ARG A 98 -20.01 0.47 -6.92
CA ARG A 98 -21.43 0.64 -7.26
C ARG A 98 -21.68 0.44 -8.74
#